data_AF-A0A410P2J6-F1
#
_entry.id   AF-A0A410P2J6-F1
#
_cell.length_a   1.000
_cell.length_b   1.000
_cell.length_c   1.000
_cell.angle_alpha   90.00
_cell.angle_beta   90.00
_cell.angle_gamma   90.00
#
_symmetry.space_group_name_H-M   'P 1'
#
loop_
_entity.id
_entity.type
_entity.pdbx_description
1 polymer ?
#
loop_
_entity_poly.entity_id
_entity_poly.type
_entity_poly.pdbx_seq_one_letter_code
_entity_poly.pdbx_strand_id
1 'polypeptide(L)'
;MIELTKNKIRLLKLFYTHPDEAFYMQQIGRMLGKKPGVFQRTINGLEKQGVLVSEYKANARFFKANTKSPVYAELRELVMKYEKLFKKGFGAFILLGLASWLACAPAQAANTKESAGRGAMTIDGAISTAFANNKNILIQEKEVEAARAQILDARSAFMPQVNVEGGYKRVGSVPQANAAISGKKDYGVYVGYENDNQWGLAVDQSLYTGGANTANLRQQQLGLKVQEETLRALKLDAAFETKRLFFGLLLAYEIARIAQDLLDQAAAHYEDVKKKYKEGTASRFDLLQSKVQVTKVMPELIRAKNAIRLSMADLNKELGLGVYDPLVVDGKLVYLPVAITEEAFLAKAYIHRPEMIIKLLGIDIAKWSIKAAHAGYRPQVNLSADYYYRSDDYSDMFNQRHNNWDVGVSVRVPIFDGFSSLAKVREAKARYAQSQLSQEDVADQTALLIRRDCLNLREAQAIIDSQKDNVSEAKEALQIAIVSYDNGVGTNLDVLDAQVSLAQIEQTLAEGVYDYMMAQAALDRDTGNLSAEEKISDDKKPDVPGEVPAKAEKKI
;
A
#
# COMPACT_ATOMS: atom_id res chain seq x y z
N MET A 1 8.00 -23.71 15.31
CA MET A 1 9.41 -24.11 15.10
C MET A 1 9.50 -25.63 15.09
N ILE A 2 9.98 -26.26 14.02
CA ILE A 2 10.10 -27.72 13.91
C ILE A 2 11.57 -28.07 14.15
N GLU A 3 11.95 -28.52 15.35
CA GLU A 3 13.29 -29.08 15.56
C GLU A 3 13.43 -30.41 14.77
N LEU A 4 14.38 -30.47 13.83
CA LEU A 4 14.68 -31.66 13.05
C LEU A 4 15.70 -32.54 13.77
N THR A 5 15.22 -33.41 14.67
CA THR A 5 16.05 -34.46 15.25
C THR A 5 16.40 -35.56 14.23
N LYS A 6 17.53 -36.25 14.40
CA LYS A 6 17.96 -37.39 13.53
C LYS A 6 16.88 -38.45 13.35
N ASN A 7 16.06 -38.70 14.39
CA ASN A 7 14.95 -39.65 14.32
C ASN A 7 13.75 -39.11 13.50
N LYS A 8 13.48 -37.79 13.55
CA LYS A 8 12.43 -37.13 12.76
C LYS A 8 12.74 -37.19 11.27
N ILE A 9 13.99 -36.98 10.89
CA ILE A 9 14.47 -37.08 9.50
C ILE A 9 14.26 -38.50 8.96
N ARG A 10 14.63 -39.53 9.74
CA ARG A 10 14.45 -40.94 9.35
C ARG A 10 12.98 -41.33 9.14
N LEU A 11 12.08 -40.80 9.98
CA LEU A 11 10.64 -41.02 9.84
C LEU A 11 10.08 -40.33 8.60
N LEU A 12 10.42 -39.06 8.39
CA LEU A 12 10.00 -38.31 7.21
C LEU A 12 10.48 -38.99 5.93
N LYS A 13 11.72 -39.52 5.92
CA LYS A 13 12.22 -40.32 4.82
C LYS A 13 11.33 -41.54 4.54
N LEU A 14 11.04 -42.36 5.56
CA LEU A 14 10.23 -43.57 5.40
C LEU A 14 8.86 -43.25 4.80
N PHE A 15 8.14 -42.28 5.37
CA PHE A 15 6.77 -41.98 4.95
C PHE A 15 6.68 -41.27 3.59
N TYR A 16 7.64 -40.40 3.25
CA TYR A 16 7.57 -39.64 1.99
C TYR A 16 8.19 -40.37 0.79
N THR A 17 8.99 -41.42 1.04
CA THR A 17 9.40 -42.37 0.00
C THR A 17 8.30 -43.38 -0.34
N HIS A 18 7.42 -43.68 0.62
CA HIS A 18 6.29 -44.61 0.47
C HIS A 18 4.98 -43.91 0.87
N PRO A 19 4.55 -42.86 0.14
CA PRO A 19 3.45 -41.98 0.58
C PRO A 19 2.08 -42.65 0.62
N ASP A 20 1.88 -43.70 -0.18
CA ASP A 20 0.61 -44.43 -0.27
C ASP A 20 0.54 -45.62 0.70
N GLU A 21 1.65 -45.94 1.38
CA GLU A 21 1.72 -47.04 2.34
C GLU A 21 1.48 -46.55 3.77
N ALA A 22 0.82 -47.41 4.56
CA ALA A 22 0.57 -47.16 5.98
C ALA A 22 1.38 -48.13 6.83
N PHE A 23 2.12 -47.61 7.82
CA PHE A 23 3.01 -48.40 8.67
C PHE A 23 2.55 -48.36 10.13
N TYR A 24 2.57 -49.52 10.80
CA TYR A 24 2.33 -49.60 12.24
C TYR A 24 3.64 -49.56 13.03
N MET A 25 3.54 -49.25 14.32
CA MET A 25 4.69 -48.85 15.14
C MET A 25 5.85 -49.87 15.17
N GLN A 26 5.56 -51.18 15.22
CA GLN A 26 6.61 -52.19 15.23
C GLN A 26 7.31 -52.36 13.88
N GLN A 27 6.59 -52.14 12.77
CA GLN A 27 7.16 -52.19 11.43
C GLN A 27 8.12 -51.03 11.19
N ILE A 28 7.77 -49.84 11.65
CA ILE A 28 8.63 -48.64 11.62
C ILE A 28 9.92 -48.91 12.39
N GLY A 29 9.82 -49.49 13.59
CA GLY A 29 10.98 -49.86 14.40
C GLY A 29 11.92 -50.83 13.68
N ARG A 30 11.36 -51.88 13.05
CA ARG A 30 12.12 -52.86 12.26
C ARG A 30 12.81 -52.21 11.05
N MET A 31 12.09 -51.42 10.27
CA MET A 31 12.63 -50.76 9.07
C MET A 31 13.72 -49.74 9.36
N LEU A 32 13.65 -49.06 10.51
CA LEU A 32 14.61 -48.03 10.90
C LEU A 32 15.69 -48.52 11.89
N GLY A 33 15.70 -49.83 12.18
CA GLY A 33 16.70 -50.49 13.04
C GLY A 33 16.72 -49.99 14.49
N LYS A 34 15.58 -49.59 15.05
CA LYS A 34 15.48 -49.09 16.43
C LYS A 34 14.23 -49.60 17.15
N LYS A 35 14.27 -49.61 18.49
CA LYS A 35 13.11 -49.97 19.32
C LYS A 35 11.91 -49.06 19.00
N PRO A 36 10.68 -49.59 18.84
CA PRO A 36 9.51 -48.80 18.44
C PRO A 36 9.27 -47.56 19.32
N GLY A 37 9.42 -47.68 20.63
CA GLY A 37 9.20 -46.57 21.58
C GLY A 37 10.04 -45.31 21.32
N VAL A 38 11.19 -45.44 20.64
CA VAL A 38 12.07 -44.31 20.29
C VAL A 38 11.40 -43.32 19.34
N PHE A 39 10.48 -43.79 18.50
CA PHE A 39 9.80 -42.97 17.50
C PHE A 39 8.43 -42.45 17.95
N GLN A 40 7.89 -42.96 19.06
CA GLN A 40 6.50 -42.71 19.48
C GLN A 40 6.22 -41.21 19.66
N ARG A 41 7.07 -40.51 20.42
CA ARG A 41 6.90 -39.07 20.69
C ARG A 41 6.99 -38.25 19.40
N THR A 42 7.89 -38.63 18.49
CA THR A 42 8.11 -37.91 17.23
C THR A 42 6.96 -38.12 16.25
N ILE A 43 6.43 -39.33 16.14
CA ILE A 43 5.27 -39.63 15.28
C ILE A 43 4.04 -38.88 15.76
N ASN A 44 3.74 -38.93 17.06
CA ASN A 44 2.62 -38.18 17.64
C ASN A 44 2.76 -36.66 17.40
N GLY A 45 3.99 -36.13 17.47
CA GLY A 45 4.28 -34.74 17.14
C GLY A 45 4.05 -34.40 15.66
N LEU A 46 4.45 -35.27 14.75
CA LEU A 46 4.26 -35.10 13.30
C LEU A 46 2.78 -35.18 12.90
N GLU A 47 2.02 -36.04 13.55
CA GLU A 47 0.57 -36.13 13.37
C GLU A 47 -0.14 -34.86 13.85
N LYS A 48 0.20 -34.36 15.05
CA LYS A 48 -0.35 -33.10 15.57
C LYS A 48 -0.04 -31.90 14.67
N GLN A 49 1.08 -31.96 13.94
CA GLN A 49 1.50 -30.96 12.96
C GLN A 49 0.82 -31.15 11.59
N GLY A 50 -0.06 -32.14 11.42
CA GLY A 50 -0.76 -32.41 10.17
C GLY A 50 0.15 -33.00 9.07
N VAL A 51 1.36 -33.45 9.42
CA VAL A 51 2.34 -34.01 8.49
C VAL A 51 2.07 -35.49 8.21
N LEU A 52 1.59 -36.21 9.23
CA LEU A 52 1.14 -37.59 9.12
C LEU A 52 -0.34 -37.69 9.48
N VAL A 53 -1.02 -38.70 8.96
CA VAL A 53 -2.38 -39.09 9.36
C VAL A 53 -2.31 -40.48 9.94
N SER A 54 -3.08 -40.75 11.00
CA SER A 54 -3.24 -42.10 11.53
C SER A 54 -4.61 -42.68 11.25
N GLU A 55 -4.67 -44.00 11.16
CA GLU A 55 -5.88 -44.77 10.93
C GLU A 55 -5.78 -46.06 11.75
N TYR A 56 -6.88 -46.49 12.37
CA TYR A 56 -6.94 -47.75 13.11
C TYR A 56 -7.43 -48.86 12.18
N LYS A 57 -6.66 -49.94 12.07
CA LYS A 57 -7.06 -51.16 11.37
C LYS A 57 -6.97 -52.33 12.34
N ALA A 58 -8.12 -52.97 12.60
CA ALA A 58 -8.31 -53.93 13.68
C ALA A 58 -7.82 -53.36 15.03
N ASN A 59 -6.82 -53.96 15.66
CA ASN A 59 -6.26 -53.55 16.96
C ASN A 59 -4.92 -52.79 16.86
N ALA A 60 -4.53 -52.33 15.66
CA ALA A 60 -3.26 -51.61 15.46
C ALA A 60 -3.46 -50.25 14.80
N ARG A 61 -2.71 -49.25 15.27
CA ARG A 61 -2.66 -47.91 14.71
C ARG A 61 -1.61 -47.82 13.62
N PHE A 62 -2.03 -47.44 12.43
CA PHE A 62 -1.18 -47.23 11.27
C PHE A 62 -1.02 -45.74 11.00
N PHE A 63 0.15 -45.35 10.47
CA PHE A 63 0.49 -43.99 10.12
C PHE A 63 0.84 -43.93 8.64
N LYS A 64 0.39 -42.88 7.95
CA LYS A 64 0.69 -42.60 6.54
C LYS A 64 1.01 -41.12 6.33
N ALA A 65 1.70 -40.79 5.24
CA ALA A 65 1.97 -39.39 4.89
C ALA A 65 0.66 -38.64 4.59
N ASN A 66 0.54 -37.40 5.06
CA ASN A 66 -0.62 -36.58 4.73
C ASN A 66 -0.44 -35.91 3.36
N THR A 67 -0.87 -36.58 2.30
CA THR A 67 -0.79 -36.07 0.91
C THR A 67 -1.65 -34.83 0.66
N LYS A 68 -2.63 -34.55 1.53
CA LYS A 68 -3.51 -33.36 1.45
C LYS A 68 -2.99 -32.15 2.23
N SER A 69 -1.85 -32.26 2.90
CA SER A 69 -1.26 -31.14 3.63
C SER A 69 -0.73 -30.09 2.64
N PRO A 70 -0.97 -28.78 2.86
CA PRO A 70 -0.46 -27.72 1.98
C PRO A 70 1.07 -27.70 1.89
N VAL A 71 1.77 -28.28 2.87
CA VAL A 71 3.24 -28.37 2.92
C VAL A 71 3.76 -29.71 2.35
N TYR A 72 2.87 -30.58 1.85
CA TYR A 72 3.25 -31.93 1.40
C TYR A 72 4.24 -31.91 0.22
N ALA A 73 3.97 -31.09 -0.79
CA ALA A 73 4.81 -30.99 -2.00
C ALA A 73 6.24 -30.53 -1.66
N GLU A 74 6.35 -29.48 -0.85
CA GLU A 74 7.63 -28.93 -0.39
C GLU A 74 8.41 -29.92 0.48
N LEU A 75 7.75 -30.58 1.43
CA LEU A 75 8.39 -31.59 2.29
C LEU A 75 8.85 -32.80 1.48
N ARG A 76 8.07 -33.25 0.49
CA ARG A 76 8.44 -34.35 -0.40
C ARG A 76 9.65 -34.00 -1.24
N GLU A 77 9.67 -32.80 -1.84
CA GLU A 77 10.78 -32.34 -2.66
C GLU A 77 12.07 -32.23 -1.85
N LEU A 78 11.99 -31.67 -0.63
CA LEU A 78 13.10 -31.63 0.30
C LEU A 78 13.60 -33.06 0.60
N VAL A 79 12.75 -33.94 1.11
CA VAL A 79 13.16 -35.31 1.47
C VAL A 79 13.84 -36.05 0.30
N MET A 80 13.29 -35.93 -0.93
CA MET A 80 13.83 -36.58 -2.12
C MET A 80 15.14 -35.95 -2.62
N LYS A 81 15.28 -34.62 -2.54
CA LYS A 81 16.50 -33.90 -2.93
C LYS A 81 17.67 -34.23 -2.00
N TYR A 82 17.40 -34.34 -0.70
CA TYR A 82 18.40 -34.71 0.31
C TYR A 82 18.79 -36.20 0.26
N GLU A 83 17.91 -37.10 -0.21
CA GLU A 83 18.27 -38.51 -0.39
C GLU A 83 19.37 -38.73 -1.45
N LYS A 84 19.33 -37.97 -2.56
CA LYS A 84 20.37 -38.02 -3.60
C LYS A 84 21.74 -37.55 -3.09
N LEU A 85 21.77 -36.65 -2.11
CA LEU A 85 22.99 -36.12 -1.49
C LEU A 85 23.58 -37.08 -0.46
N PHE A 86 22.75 -37.80 0.32
CA PHE A 86 23.23 -38.78 1.30
C PHE A 86 23.85 -40.04 0.67
N LYS A 87 23.36 -40.50 -0.50
CA LYS A 87 23.97 -41.64 -1.23
C LYS A 87 25.39 -41.34 -1.74
N LYS A 88 25.80 -40.07 -1.81
CA LYS A 88 27.14 -39.62 -2.23
C LYS A 88 28.14 -39.39 -1.09
N GLY A 89 27.87 -39.91 0.11
CA GLY A 89 28.84 -39.90 1.22
C GLY A 89 28.98 -38.56 1.97
N PHE A 90 28.14 -37.56 1.69
CA PHE A 90 28.16 -36.28 2.41
C PHE A 90 27.22 -36.34 3.63
N GLY A 91 27.66 -36.98 4.70
CA GLY A 91 26.92 -37.10 5.95
C GLY A 91 27.37 -36.08 6.99
N ALA A 92 26.45 -35.22 7.42
CA ALA A 92 26.31 -34.64 8.77
C ALA A 92 26.60 -33.14 9.04
N PHE A 93 27.08 -32.31 8.10
CA PHE A 93 27.43 -30.91 8.44
C PHE A 93 26.52 -29.78 7.92
N ILE A 94 25.52 -30.04 7.06
CA ILE A 94 24.74 -28.96 6.42
C ILE A 94 23.26 -28.95 6.86
N LEU A 95 23.00 -29.04 8.16
CA LEU A 95 21.62 -28.95 8.70
C LEU A 95 21.44 -27.91 9.82
N LEU A 96 22.42 -27.01 10.03
CA LEU A 96 22.34 -25.94 11.04
C LEU A 96 22.34 -24.52 10.45
N GLY A 97 22.41 -24.35 9.12
CA GLY A 97 22.68 -23.05 8.51
C GLY A 97 21.50 -22.31 7.86
N LEU A 98 20.31 -22.88 7.74
CA LEU A 98 19.20 -22.26 7.00
C LEU A 98 17.86 -22.52 7.70
N ALA A 99 17.67 -21.86 8.85
CA ALA A 99 16.38 -21.79 9.55
C ALA A 99 15.90 -20.33 9.76
N SER A 100 16.45 -19.39 8.99
CA SER A 100 16.06 -17.99 8.99
C SER A 100 15.79 -17.58 7.56
N TRP A 101 14.70 -18.07 6.99
CA TRP A 101 13.93 -17.51 5.87
C TRP A 101 12.76 -18.46 5.59
N LEU A 102 11.64 -18.20 6.27
CA LEU A 102 10.25 -18.58 5.93
C LEU A 102 9.41 -18.52 7.22
N ALA A 103 9.18 -17.30 7.69
CA ALA A 103 8.15 -17.01 8.69
C ALA A 103 7.70 -15.55 8.58
N CYS A 104 7.16 -15.18 7.43
CA CYS A 104 6.16 -14.11 7.38
C CYS A 104 5.20 -14.40 6.22
N ALA A 105 4.42 -15.47 6.38
CA ALA A 105 3.12 -15.52 5.72
C ALA A 105 2.15 -14.90 6.73
N PRO A 106 1.48 -13.77 6.43
CA PRO A 106 0.41 -13.31 7.28
C PRO A 106 -0.64 -14.41 7.27
N ALA A 107 -0.97 -14.93 8.46
CA ALA A 107 -2.18 -15.69 8.64
C ALA A 107 -3.33 -14.78 8.22
N GLN A 108 -3.86 -14.96 7.00
CA GLN A 108 -5.21 -14.54 6.69
C GLN A 108 -6.12 -15.37 7.60
N ALA A 109 -6.32 -14.86 8.81
CA ALA A 109 -7.57 -15.08 9.50
C ALA A 109 -8.63 -14.60 8.52
N ALA A 110 -9.33 -15.54 7.91
CA ALA A 110 -10.63 -15.29 7.32
C ALA A 110 -11.52 -14.86 8.48
N ASN A 111 -11.45 -13.56 8.83
CA ASN A 111 -12.53 -12.88 9.49
C ASN A 111 -13.66 -12.91 8.49
N THR A 112 -14.47 -13.97 8.55
CA THR A 112 -15.90 -13.83 8.31
C THR A 112 -16.37 -12.76 9.28
N LYS A 113 -16.29 -11.50 8.85
CA LYS A 113 -17.06 -10.41 9.43
C LYS A 113 -18.50 -10.82 9.19
N GLU A 114 -19.02 -11.49 10.20
CA GLU A 114 -20.44 -11.63 10.47
C GLU A 114 -21.08 -10.28 10.17
N SER A 115 -21.98 -10.28 9.18
CA SER A 115 -22.79 -9.14 8.78
C SER A 115 -23.78 -8.82 9.90
N ALA A 116 -23.26 -8.45 11.07
CA ALA A 116 -24.03 -7.80 12.11
C ALA A 116 -24.44 -6.44 11.54
N GLY A 117 -25.75 -6.23 11.44
CA GLY A 117 -26.37 -5.08 10.78
C GLY A 117 -25.61 -3.80 11.05
N ARG A 118 -24.91 -3.31 10.02
CA ARG A 118 -24.29 -2.00 10.08
C ARG A 118 -25.43 -1.01 10.27
N GLY A 119 -25.40 -0.29 11.39
CA GLY A 119 -26.21 0.91 11.56
C GLY A 119 -26.00 1.83 10.35
N ALA A 120 -26.97 2.69 10.10
CA ALA A 120 -26.93 3.56 8.93
C ALA A 120 -25.61 4.35 8.89
N MET A 121 -24.95 4.32 7.74
CA MET A 121 -23.58 4.82 7.55
C MET A 121 -23.60 6.34 7.48
N THR A 122 -22.91 6.99 8.41
CA THR A 122 -22.67 8.45 8.37
C THR A 122 -21.43 8.77 7.53
N ILE A 123 -21.25 10.03 7.13
CA ILE A 123 -20.08 10.46 6.36
C ILE A 123 -18.75 10.17 7.07
N ASP A 124 -18.67 10.47 8.37
CA ASP A 124 -17.45 10.23 9.17
C ASP A 124 -17.17 8.72 9.30
N GLY A 125 -18.23 7.91 9.47
CA GLY A 125 -18.14 6.46 9.48
C GLY A 125 -17.65 5.91 8.13
N ALA A 126 -18.12 6.46 7.02
CA ALA A 126 -17.68 6.11 5.68
C ALA A 126 -16.19 6.41 5.50
N ILE A 127 -15.73 7.62 5.86
CA ILE A 127 -14.31 8.01 5.76
C ILE A 127 -13.43 7.09 6.61
N SER A 128 -13.81 6.81 7.86
CA SER A 128 -13.03 5.89 8.71
C SER A 128 -12.97 4.47 8.15
N THR A 129 -14.05 4.01 7.50
CA THR A 129 -14.12 2.68 6.88
C THR A 129 -13.25 2.64 5.62
N ALA A 130 -13.25 3.71 4.82
CA ALA A 130 -12.36 3.87 3.67
C ALA A 130 -10.89 3.84 4.13
N PHE A 131 -10.52 4.60 5.16
CA PHE A 131 -9.14 4.60 5.67
C PHE A 131 -8.67 3.22 6.14
N ALA A 132 -9.56 2.43 6.75
CA ALA A 132 -9.22 1.11 7.27
C ALA A 132 -9.12 0.02 6.18
N ASN A 133 -9.89 0.13 5.08
CA ASN A 133 -10.05 -0.96 4.11
C ASN A 133 -9.59 -0.59 2.69
N ASN A 134 -9.39 0.68 2.37
CA ASN A 134 -9.01 1.10 1.02
C ASN A 134 -7.63 0.53 0.68
N LYS A 135 -7.58 -0.24 -0.41
CA LYS A 135 -6.38 -0.97 -0.82
C LYS A 135 -5.22 -0.05 -1.17
N ASN A 136 -5.49 1.14 -1.74
CA ASN A 136 -4.43 2.07 -2.10
C ASN A 136 -3.72 2.60 -0.84
N ILE A 137 -4.48 2.92 0.21
CA ILE A 137 -3.92 3.34 1.51
C ILE A 137 -3.07 2.21 2.10
N LEU A 138 -3.59 0.98 2.13
CA LEU A 138 -2.86 -0.18 2.65
C LEU A 138 -1.59 -0.48 1.84
N ILE A 139 -1.62 -0.30 0.52
CA ILE A 139 -0.43 -0.43 -0.34
C ILE A 139 0.60 0.63 0.04
N GLN A 140 0.18 1.89 0.19
CA GLN A 140 1.09 2.97 0.54
C GLN A 140 1.65 2.84 1.96
N GLU A 141 0.90 2.29 2.92
CA GLU A 141 1.44 1.92 4.24
C GLU A 141 2.58 0.90 4.13
N LYS A 142 2.49 -0.04 3.18
CA LYS A 142 3.57 -0.99 2.91
C LYS A 142 4.77 -0.35 2.22
N GLU A 143 4.57 0.67 1.39
CA GLU A 143 5.67 1.48 0.86
C GLU A 143 6.39 2.28 1.97
N VAL A 144 5.66 2.80 2.97
CA VAL A 144 6.27 3.43 4.15
C VAL A 144 7.10 2.40 4.94
N GLU A 145 6.59 1.18 5.13
CA GLU A 145 7.33 0.08 5.77
C GLU A 145 8.60 -0.28 4.98
N ALA A 146 8.51 -0.38 3.65
CA ALA A 146 9.65 -0.62 2.77
C ALA A 146 10.69 0.51 2.85
N ALA A 147 10.27 1.77 2.88
CA ALA A 147 11.16 2.92 3.05
C ALA A 147 11.89 2.91 4.41
N ARG A 148 11.24 2.44 5.48
CA ARG A 148 11.91 2.22 6.77
C ARG A 148 13.00 1.14 6.67
N ALA A 149 12.74 0.06 5.94
CA ALA A 149 13.73 -0.97 5.68
C ALA A 149 14.90 -0.45 4.83
N GLN A 150 14.67 0.45 3.88
CA GLN A 150 15.73 1.11 3.10
C GLN A 150 16.64 1.98 3.98
N ILE A 151 16.13 2.59 5.05
CA ILE A 151 16.98 3.27 6.04
C ILE A 151 17.89 2.27 6.77
N LEU A 152 17.36 1.10 7.14
CA LEU A 152 18.17 0.05 7.76
C LEU A 152 19.25 -0.45 6.80
N ASP A 153 18.91 -0.64 5.53
CA ASP A 153 19.87 -1.00 4.47
C ASP A 153 20.95 0.08 4.31
N ALA A 154 20.59 1.36 4.25
CA ALA A 154 21.56 2.45 4.18
C ALA A 154 22.43 2.57 5.45
N ARG A 155 21.95 2.14 6.62
CA ARG A 155 22.75 2.04 7.85
C ARG A 155 23.76 0.88 7.79
N SER A 156 23.47 -0.18 7.05
CA SER A 156 24.38 -1.33 6.90
C SER A 156 25.72 -0.92 6.29
N ALA A 157 25.74 0.13 5.46
CA ALA A 157 26.95 0.69 4.86
C ALA A 157 27.94 1.30 5.88
N PHE A 158 27.53 1.46 7.14
CA PHE A 158 28.39 1.89 8.27
C PHE A 158 28.81 0.74 9.19
N MET A 159 28.28 -0.46 8.94
CA MET A 159 28.54 -1.66 9.71
C MET A 159 29.59 -2.54 9.00
N PRO A 160 30.37 -3.34 9.74
CA PRO A 160 31.22 -4.34 9.12
C PRO A 160 30.37 -5.39 8.41
N GLN A 161 30.76 -5.74 7.19
CA GLN A 161 30.20 -6.82 6.41
C GLN A 161 31.07 -8.05 6.60
N VAL A 162 30.49 -9.16 7.03
CA VAL A 162 31.22 -10.41 7.32
C VAL A 162 30.76 -11.47 6.35
N ASN A 163 31.68 -11.96 5.53
CA ASN A 163 31.43 -12.92 4.47
C ASN A 163 32.23 -14.20 4.72
N VAL A 164 31.66 -15.34 4.33
CA VAL A 164 32.40 -16.61 4.24
C VAL A 164 32.72 -16.83 2.78
N GLU A 165 34.00 -17.01 2.47
CA GLU A 165 34.46 -17.24 1.11
C GLU A 165 35.09 -18.63 0.99
N GLY A 166 34.81 -19.30 -0.12
CA GLY A 166 35.33 -20.63 -0.42
C GLY A 166 35.63 -20.73 -1.91
N GLY A 167 36.83 -21.19 -2.25
CA GLY A 167 37.31 -21.26 -3.62
C GLY A 167 38.19 -22.48 -3.85
N TYR A 168 38.10 -23.02 -5.06
CA TYR A 168 39.04 -24.01 -5.58
C TYR A 168 39.49 -23.57 -6.95
N LYS A 169 40.81 -23.49 -7.14
CA LYS A 169 41.42 -23.14 -8.42
C LYS A 169 42.46 -24.19 -8.77
N ARG A 170 42.38 -24.75 -9.98
CA ARG A 170 43.44 -25.58 -10.54
C ARG A 170 44.19 -24.80 -11.60
N VAL A 171 45.51 -24.76 -11.52
CA VAL A 171 46.38 -24.05 -12.47
C VAL A 171 47.13 -25.07 -13.31
N GLY A 172 47.02 -24.97 -14.64
CA GLY A 172 47.64 -25.93 -15.56
C GLY A 172 49.18 -25.92 -15.56
N SER A 173 49.79 -24.80 -15.16
CA SER A 173 51.22 -24.69 -14.91
C SER A 173 51.47 -23.66 -13.81
N VAL A 174 52.14 -24.09 -12.73
CA VAL A 174 52.46 -23.19 -11.62
C VAL A 174 53.56 -22.22 -12.06
N PRO A 175 53.34 -20.88 -12.01
CA PRO A 175 54.35 -19.92 -12.40
C PRO A 175 55.63 -20.03 -11.55
N GLN A 176 56.79 -19.92 -12.19
CA GLN A 176 58.08 -19.83 -11.52
C GLN A 176 58.48 -18.36 -11.40
N ALA A 177 58.81 -17.92 -10.18
CA ALA A 177 59.45 -16.62 -9.96
C ALA A 177 60.96 -16.81 -9.77
N ASN A 178 61.74 -15.92 -10.36
CA ASN A 178 63.20 -15.88 -10.15
C ASN A 178 63.47 -15.17 -8.81
N ALA A 179 63.93 -15.92 -7.81
CA ALA A 179 64.38 -15.34 -6.55
C ALA A 179 65.88 -15.06 -6.63
N ALA A 180 66.27 -13.80 -6.85
CA ALA A 180 67.67 -13.39 -6.77
C ALA A 180 68.09 -13.26 -5.30
N ILE A 181 68.63 -14.33 -4.72
CA ILE A 181 69.25 -14.30 -3.39
C ILE A 181 70.74 -14.05 -3.56
N SER A 182 71.18 -12.84 -3.22
CA SER A 182 72.58 -12.41 -3.00
C SER A 182 73.66 -13.27 -3.68
N GLY A 183 73.83 -13.11 -5.00
CA GLY A 183 75.09 -13.43 -5.69
C GLY A 183 75.33 -14.88 -6.15
N LYS A 184 74.37 -15.81 -6.11
CA LYS A 184 74.51 -17.14 -6.76
C LYS A 184 73.20 -17.58 -7.46
N LYS A 185 73.37 -18.16 -8.66
CA LYS A 185 72.40 -18.76 -9.63
C LYS A 185 70.90 -18.65 -9.32
N ASP A 186 70.15 -18.16 -10.30
CA ASP A 186 68.69 -18.16 -10.36
C ASP A 186 68.10 -19.53 -9.99
N TYR A 187 67.46 -19.62 -8.82
CA TYR A 187 66.58 -20.73 -8.48
C TYR A 187 65.16 -20.32 -8.86
N GLY A 188 64.54 -21.05 -9.79
CA GLY A 188 63.12 -20.92 -10.06
C GLY A 188 62.32 -21.40 -8.86
N VAL A 189 61.69 -20.49 -8.13
CA VAL A 189 60.79 -20.82 -7.01
C VAL A 189 59.38 -20.86 -7.56
N TYR A 190 58.71 -22.00 -7.44
CA TYR A 190 57.27 -22.10 -7.76
C TYR A 190 56.48 -21.23 -6.78
N VAL A 191 55.71 -20.27 -7.31
CA VAL A 191 54.87 -19.39 -6.49
C VAL A 191 53.42 -19.81 -6.66
N GLY A 192 52.92 -20.54 -5.67
CA GLY A 192 51.55 -21.06 -5.64
C GLY A 192 51.48 -22.57 -5.82
N TYR A 193 50.26 -23.07 -6.03
CA TYR A 193 49.94 -24.48 -6.02
C TYR A 193 49.20 -24.90 -7.30
N GLU A 194 49.38 -26.15 -7.72
CA GLU A 194 48.65 -26.71 -8.87
C GLU A 194 47.15 -26.80 -8.55
N ASN A 195 46.83 -27.21 -7.32
CA ASN A 195 45.50 -27.12 -6.73
C ASN A 195 45.56 -26.05 -5.65
N ASP A 196 44.63 -25.11 -5.64
CA ASP A 196 44.61 -24.00 -4.70
C ASP A 196 43.22 -23.96 -4.06
N ASN A 197 43.12 -24.52 -2.86
CA ASN A 197 41.91 -24.54 -2.05
C ASN A 197 41.99 -23.40 -1.05
N GLN A 198 40.99 -22.52 -1.05
CA GLN A 198 40.88 -21.41 -0.12
C GLN A 198 39.53 -21.43 0.59
N TRP A 199 39.53 -21.27 1.90
CA TRP A 199 38.31 -21.10 2.71
C TRP A 199 38.57 -20.05 3.77
N GLY A 200 37.74 -19.04 3.90
CA GLY A 200 37.99 -17.97 4.86
C GLY A 200 36.76 -17.17 5.25
N LEU A 201 36.97 -16.32 6.24
CA LEU A 201 36.10 -15.25 6.65
C LEU A 201 36.74 -13.93 6.20
N ALA A 202 35.98 -13.13 5.46
CA ALA A 202 36.35 -11.79 5.04
C ALA A 202 35.49 -10.77 5.79
N VAL A 203 36.11 -9.74 6.36
CA VAL A 203 35.43 -8.64 7.03
C VAL A 203 35.80 -7.33 6.35
N ASP A 204 34.80 -6.66 5.79
CA ASP A 204 34.95 -5.38 5.12
C ASP A 204 34.19 -4.28 5.86
N GLN A 205 34.87 -3.17 6.15
CA GLN A 205 34.22 -1.99 6.72
C GLN A 205 34.66 -0.71 6.03
N SER A 206 33.71 0.00 5.45
CA SER A 206 33.94 1.35 4.93
C SER A 206 34.07 2.34 6.09
N LEU A 207 35.26 2.84 6.34
CA LEU A 207 35.52 3.82 7.41
C LEU A 207 35.16 5.24 6.95
N TYR A 208 35.46 5.56 5.68
CA TYR A 208 35.16 6.85 5.10
C TYR A 208 34.96 6.75 3.59
N THR A 209 33.83 7.23 3.08
CA THR A 209 33.50 7.17 1.64
C THR A 209 33.38 8.56 1.02
N GLY A 210 34.18 9.54 1.48
CA GLY A 210 34.04 10.94 1.04
C GLY A 210 32.76 11.64 1.49
N GLY A 211 31.92 10.98 2.31
CA GLY A 211 30.58 11.43 2.69
C GLY A 211 29.44 10.83 1.85
N ALA A 212 29.72 9.94 0.89
CA ALA A 212 28.69 9.27 0.09
C ALA A 212 27.68 8.49 0.94
N ASN A 213 28.15 7.64 1.88
CA ASN A 213 27.27 6.84 2.74
C ASN A 213 26.40 7.75 3.64
N THR A 214 26.97 8.84 4.16
CA THR A 214 26.21 9.82 4.96
C THR A 214 25.14 10.52 4.15
N ALA A 215 25.46 10.93 2.91
CA ALA A 215 24.49 11.52 2.02
C ALA A 215 23.38 10.53 1.67
N ASN A 216 23.70 9.29 1.33
CA ASN A 216 22.72 8.24 1.04
C ASN A 216 21.78 8.00 2.24
N LEU A 217 22.33 7.85 3.46
CA LEU A 217 21.51 7.69 4.66
C LEU A 217 20.55 8.86 4.88
N ARG A 218 21.01 10.10 4.67
CA ARG A 218 20.15 11.30 4.77
C ARG A 218 19.08 11.31 3.67
N GLN A 219 19.40 10.88 2.46
CA GLN A 219 18.43 10.75 1.37
C GLN A 219 17.36 9.70 1.69
N GLN A 220 17.72 8.53 2.23
CA GLN A 220 16.72 7.52 2.63
C GLN A 220 15.83 8.01 3.78
N GLN A 221 16.39 8.77 4.74
CA GLN A 221 15.60 9.38 5.82
C GLN A 221 14.59 10.41 5.30
N LEU A 222 14.99 11.25 4.34
CA LEU A 222 14.07 12.18 3.68
C LEU A 222 13.08 11.44 2.77
N GLY A 223 13.52 10.37 2.11
CA GLY A 223 12.68 9.49 1.31
C GLY A 223 11.56 8.84 2.12
N LEU A 224 11.82 8.42 3.35
CA LEU A 224 10.77 7.97 4.27
C LEU A 224 9.74 9.08 4.54
N LYS A 225 10.19 10.31 4.83
CA LYS A 225 9.27 11.45 5.03
C LYS A 225 8.43 11.72 3.77
N VAL A 226 9.01 11.58 2.58
CA VAL A 226 8.26 11.67 1.32
C VAL A 226 7.17 10.59 1.28
N GLN A 227 7.46 9.35 1.65
CA GLN A 227 6.44 8.28 1.66
C GLN A 227 5.35 8.52 2.71
N GLU A 228 5.70 9.10 3.86
CA GLU A 228 4.74 9.48 4.91
C GLU A 228 3.80 10.60 4.44
N GLU A 229 4.32 11.62 3.76
CA GLU A 229 3.48 12.68 3.17
C GLU A 229 2.68 12.18 1.96
N THR A 230 3.20 11.25 1.16
CA THR A 230 2.44 10.59 0.10
C THR A 230 1.27 9.79 0.68
N LEU A 231 1.46 9.11 1.82
CA LEU A 231 0.37 8.44 2.53
C LEU A 231 -0.69 9.44 3.01
N ARG A 232 -0.26 10.60 3.53
CA ARG A 232 -1.18 11.67 3.94
C ARG A 232 -1.96 12.24 2.74
N ALA A 233 -1.31 12.46 1.60
CA ALA A 233 -1.97 12.88 0.37
C ALA A 233 -3.04 11.88 -0.06
N LEU A 234 -2.70 10.59 -0.05
CA LEU A 234 -3.62 9.53 -0.42
C LEU A 234 -4.82 9.40 0.52
N LYS A 235 -4.63 9.67 1.82
CA LYS A 235 -5.74 9.75 2.78
C LYS A 235 -6.65 10.95 2.50
N LEU A 236 -6.10 12.12 2.18
CA LEU A 236 -6.89 13.29 1.79
C LEU A 236 -7.71 13.01 0.52
N ASP A 237 -7.09 12.38 -0.48
CA ASP A 237 -7.75 11.98 -1.73
C ASP A 237 -8.87 10.95 -1.47
N ALA A 238 -8.61 9.94 -0.65
CA ALA A 238 -9.62 8.94 -0.27
C ALA A 238 -10.79 9.57 0.51
N ALA A 239 -10.52 10.54 1.41
CA ALA A 239 -11.56 11.26 2.11
C ALA A 239 -12.41 12.10 1.16
N PHE A 240 -11.79 12.80 0.21
CA PHE A 240 -12.48 13.56 -0.84
C PHE A 240 -13.34 12.66 -1.72
N GLU A 241 -12.78 11.54 -2.18
CA GLU A 241 -13.49 10.58 -3.03
C GLU A 241 -14.64 9.91 -2.29
N THR A 242 -14.46 9.58 -1.01
CA THR A 242 -15.54 9.08 -0.16
C THR A 242 -16.64 10.11 -0.01
N LYS A 243 -16.32 11.39 0.22
CA LYS A 243 -17.30 12.50 0.24
C LYS A 243 -18.04 12.61 -1.10
N ARG A 244 -17.32 12.53 -2.22
CA ARG A 244 -17.90 12.55 -3.58
C ARG A 244 -18.93 11.47 -3.81
N LEU A 245 -18.59 10.23 -3.48
CA LEU A 245 -19.48 9.09 -3.66
C LEU A 245 -20.64 9.10 -2.67
N PHE A 246 -20.40 9.51 -1.43
CA PHE A 246 -21.42 9.61 -0.39
C PHE A 246 -22.45 10.69 -0.72
N PHE A 247 -22.01 11.92 -1.04
CA PHE A 247 -22.92 13.00 -1.43
C PHE A 247 -23.57 12.74 -2.79
N GLY A 248 -22.86 12.07 -3.71
CA GLY A 248 -23.43 11.64 -4.99
C GLY A 248 -24.57 10.62 -4.82
N LEU A 249 -24.46 9.71 -3.84
CA LEU A 249 -25.55 8.80 -3.49
C LEU A 249 -26.74 9.55 -2.86
N LEU A 250 -26.49 10.54 -2.00
CA LEU A 250 -27.56 11.39 -1.46
C LEU A 250 -28.27 12.20 -2.57
N LEU A 251 -27.52 12.73 -3.53
CA LEU A 251 -28.08 13.39 -4.70
C LEU A 251 -28.91 12.43 -5.55
N ALA A 252 -28.43 11.19 -5.76
CA ALA A 252 -29.19 10.17 -6.49
C ALA A 252 -30.51 9.80 -5.80
N TYR A 253 -30.53 9.77 -4.45
CA TYR A 253 -31.79 9.62 -3.70
C TYR A 253 -32.74 10.79 -3.93
N GLU A 254 -32.23 12.02 -3.91
CA GLU A 254 -33.05 13.22 -4.09
C GLU A 254 -33.63 13.31 -5.52
N ILE A 255 -32.82 13.02 -6.55
CA ILE A 255 -33.28 12.96 -7.95
C ILE A 255 -34.35 11.87 -8.13
N ALA A 256 -34.19 10.71 -7.48
CA ALA A 256 -35.20 9.66 -7.53
C ALA A 256 -36.50 10.05 -6.81
N ARG A 257 -36.42 10.81 -5.72
CA ARG A 257 -37.59 11.41 -5.06
C ARG A 257 -38.32 12.35 -6.01
N ILE A 258 -37.60 13.31 -6.61
CA ILE A 258 -38.17 14.29 -7.55
C ILE A 258 -38.83 13.59 -8.75
N ALA A 259 -38.17 12.59 -9.34
CA ALA A 259 -38.71 11.83 -10.47
C ALA A 259 -39.96 11.00 -10.08
N GLN A 260 -40.02 10.51 -8.84
CA GLN A 260 -41.20 9.83 -8.31
C GLN A 260 -42.36 10.82 -8.11
N ASP A 261 -42.09 11.98 -7.51
CA ASP A 261 -43.08 13.03 -7.29
C ASP A 261 -43.66 13.54 -8.61
N LEU A 262 -42.81 13.73 -9.65
CA LEU A 262 -43.25 14.10 -10.99
C LEU A 262 -44.14 13.01 -11.63
N LEU A 263 -43.82 11.74 -11.43
CA LEU A 263 -44.63 10.64 -11.94
C LEU A 263 -45.99 10.60 -11.25
N ASP A 264 -46.03 10.78 -9.93
CA ASP A 264 -47.24 10.77 -9.13
C ASP A 264 -48.15 11.97 -9.50
N GLN A 265 -47.56 13.15 -9.69
CA GLN A 265 -48.26 14.34 -10.19
C GLN A 265 -48.81 14.15 -11.62
N ALA A 266 -48.01 13.59 -12.53
CA ALA A 266 -48.46 13.33 -13.91
C ALA A 266 -49.57 12.26 -13.96
N ALA A 267 -49.49 11.24 -13.10
CA ALA A 267 -50.48 10.18 -13.01
C ALA A 267 -51.81 10.68 -12.42
N ALA A 268 -51.75 11.50 -11.37
CA ALA A 268 -52.92 12.16 -10.79
C ALA A 268 -53.61 13.04 -11.84
N HIS A 269 -52.84 13.89 -12.52
CA HIS A 269 -53.37 14.76 -13.58
C HIS A 269 -53.99 13.96 -14.73
N TYR A 270 -53.36 12.87 -15.19
CA TYR A 270 -53.94 11.98 -16.20
C TYR A 270 -55.30 11.39 -15.76
N GLU A 271 -55.42 10.92 -14.52
CA GLU A 271 -56.68 10.39 -14.02
C GLU A 271 -57.77 11.48 -13.92
N ASP A 272 -57.41 12.71 -13.58
CA ASP A 272 -58.36 13.83 -13.55
C ASP A 272 -58.80 14.26 -14.95
N VAL A 273 -57.88 14.39 -15.91
CA VAL A 273 -58.20 14.65 -17.33
C VAL A 273 -59.08 13.54 -17.91
N LYS A 274 -58.85 12.28 -17.51
CA LYS A 274 -59.65 11.12 -17.93
C LYS A 274 -61.06 11.13 -17.37
N LYS A 275 -61.28 11.62 -16.14
CA LYS A 275 -62.63 11.85 -15.59
C LYS A 275 -63.33 12.96 -16.38
N LYS A 276 -62.69 14.11 -16.55
CA LYS A 276 -63.22 15.24 -17.33
C LYS A 276 -63.57 14.85 -18.77
N TYR A 277 -62.75 14.03 -19.42
CA TYR A 277 -63.05 13.52 -20.77
C TYR A 277 -64.30 12.65 -20.81
N LYS A 278 -64.52 11.79 -19.80
CA LYS A 278 -65.75 10.98 -19.70
C LYS A 278 -66.99 11.82 -19.46
N GLU A 279 -66.83 12.94 -18.75
CA GLU A 279 -67.89 13.92 -18.48
C GLU A 279 -68.10 14.89 -19.66
N GLY A 280 -67.25 14.82 -20.70
CA GLY A 280 -67.33 15.66 -21.90
C GLY A 280 -66.72 17.06 -21.73
N THR A 281 -66.01 17.33 -20.63
CA THR A 281 -65.43 18.64 -20.30
C THR A 281 -63.94 18.78 -20.64
N ALA A 282 -63.27 17.69 -21.05
CA ALA A 282 -61.91 17.71 -21.60
C ALA A 282 -61.84 17.09 -23.00
N SER A 283 -60.84 17.49 -23.80
CA SER A 283 -60.68 16.98 -25.16
C SER A 283 -59.96 15.63 -25.21
N ARG A 284 -60.14 14.87 -26.30
CA ARG A 284 -59.35 13.66 -26.55
C ARG A 284 -57.84 13.97 -26.66
N PHE A 285 -57.49 15.17 -27.11
CA PHE A 285 -56.11 15.62 -27.21
C PHE A 285 -55.47 15.76 -25.83
N ASP A 286 -56.15 16.40 -24.87
CA ASP A 286 -55.66 16.55 -23.48
C ASP A 286 -55.45 15.19 -22.82
N LEU A 287 -56.38 14.24 -23.05
CA LEU A 287 -56.28 12.88 -22.55
C LEU A 287 -55.05 12.14 -23.10
N LEU A 288 -54.77 12.30 -24.41
CA LEU A 288 -53.61 11.68 -25.04
C LEU A 288 -52.32 12.35 -24.56
N GLN A 289 -52.30 13.67 -24.42
CA GLN A 289 -51.13 14.43 -23.99
C GLN A 289 -50.73 14.10 -22.54
N SER A 290 -51.69 14.08 -21.61
CA SER A 290 -51.46 13.68 -20.22
C SER A 290 -51.00 12.21 -20.11
N LYS A 291 -51.57 11.30 -20.91
CA LYS A 291 -51.09 9.91 -20.99
C LYS A 291 -49.65 9.82 -21.48
N VAL A 292 -49.31 10.59 -22.53
CA VAL A 292 -47.94 10.65 -23.05
C VAL A 292 -46.97 11.15 -21.98
N GLN A 293 -47.36 12.14 -21.17
CA GLN A 293 -46.51 12.62 -20.09
C GLN A 293 -46.17 11.53 -19.08
N VAL A 294 -47.17 10.78 -18.59
CA VAL A 294 -46.93 9.65 -17.68
C VAL A 294 -45.96 8.64 -18.29
N THR A 295 -46.10 8.34 -19.59
CA THR A 295 -45.19 7.42 -20.29
C THR A 295 -43.77 7.95 -20.49
N LYS A 296 -43.57 9.28 -20.50
CA LYS A 296 -42.25 9.92 -20.61
C LYS A 296 -41.48 9.92 -19.29
N VAL A 297 -42.17 10.13 -18.16
CA VAL A 297 -41.54 10.22 -16.82
C VAL A 297 -41.11 8.83 -16.30
N MET A 298 -41.82 7.76 -16.67
CA MET A 298 -41.47 6.39 -16.22
C MET A 298 -39.99 5.99 -16.50
N PRO A 299 -39.45 6.17 -17.72
CA PRO A 299 -38.03 5.96 -17.99
C PRO A 299 -37.08 6.78 -17.11
N GLU A 300 -37.44 8.01 -16.73
CA GLU A 300 -36.60 8.88 -15.90
C GLU A 300 -36.47 8.34 -14.48
N LEU A 301 -37.58 7.88 -13.88
CA LEU A 301 -37.56 7.21 -12.58
C LEU A 301 -36.73 5.93 -12.60
N ILE A 302 -36.81 5.14 -13.68
CA ILE A 302 -35.99 3.93 -13.84
C ILE A 302 -34.49 4.29 -13.89
N ARG A 303 -34.14 5.35 -14.63
CA ARG A 303 -32.75 5.84 -14.69
C ARG A 303 -32.26 6.31 -13.32
N ALA A 304 -33.06 7.10 -12.59
CA ALA A 304 -32.73 7.56 -11.25
C ALA A 304 -32.53 6.40 -10.26
N LYS A 305 -33.41 5.37 -10.29
CA LYS A 305 -33.27 4.16 -9.47
C LYS A 305 -32.01 3.35 -9.82
N ASN A 306 -31.61 3.30 -11.10
CA ASN A 306 -30.36 2.67 -11.51
C ASN A 306 -29.13 3.49 -11.07
N ALA A 307 -29.21 4.82 -11.09
CA ALA A 307 -28.15 5.69 -10.59
C ALA A 307 -27.88 5.42 -9.10
N ILE A 308 -28.91 5.28 -8.26
CA ILE A 308 -28.75 4.88 -6.85
C ILE A 308 -27.96 3.57 -6.72
N ARG A 309 -28.31 2.55 -7.51
CA ARG A 309 -27.63 1.24 -7.47
C ARG A 309 -26.16 1.34 -7.86
N LEU A 310 -25.84 2.15 -8.88
CA LEU A 310 -24.47 2.39 -9.32
C LEU A 310 -23.67 3.19 -8.28
N SER A 311 -24.22 4.30 -7.78
CA SER A 311 -23.56 5.10 -6.74
C SER A 311 -23.31 4.31 -5.44
N MET A 312 -24.24 3.42 -5.07
CA MET A 312 -24.05 2.51 -3.93
C MET A 312 -22.94 1.49 -4.18
N ALA A 313 -22.88 0.91 -5.39
CA ALA A 313 -21.82 -0.02 -5.78
C ALA A 313 -20.44 0.65 -5.79
N ASP A 314 -20.35 1.89 -6.28
CA ASP A 314 -19.13 2.68 -6.28
C ASP A 314 -18.69 3.03 -4.86
N LEU A 315 -19.61 3.46 -3.99
CA LEU A 315 -19.32 3.73 -2.58
C LEU A 315 -18.86 2.45 -1.85
N ASN A 316 -19.53 1.32 -2.07
CA ASN A 316 -19.10 0.04 -1.48
C ASN A 316 -17.67 -0.32 -1.89
N LYS A 317 -17.31 -0.14 -3.17
CA LYS A 317 -15.95 -0.38 -3.66
C LYS A 317 -14.93 0.51 -2.95
N GLU A 318 -15.21 1.80 -2.79
CA GLU A 318 -14.33 2.75 -2.10
C GLU A 318 -14.13 2.40 -0.62
N LEU A 319 -15.21 1.96 0.05
CA LEU A 319 -15.20 1.49 1.43
C LEU A 319 -14.53 0.11 1.62
N GLY A 320 -14.07 -0.52 0.54
CA GLY A 320 -13.50 -1.87 0.56
C GLY A 320 -14.50 -2.97 0.90
N LEU A 321 -15.79 -2.75 0.63
CA LEU A 321 -16.89 -3.67 0.85
C LEU A 321 -17.20 -4.49 -0.40
N GLY A 322 -18.05 -5.52 -0.26
CA GLY A 322 -18.60 -6.22 -1.41
C GLY A 322 -19.45 -5.26 -2.24
N VAL A 323 -19.26 -5.24 -3.56
CA VAL A 323 -19.95 -4.31 -4.48
C VAL A 323 -21.47 -4.38 -4.33
N TYR A 324 -22.01 -5.58 -4.04
CA TYR A 324 -23.44 -5.84 -3.88
C TYR A 324 -23.90 -5.90 -2.42
N ASP A 325 -23.04 -5.56 -1.46
CA ASP A 325 -23.43 -5.55 -0.05
C ASP A 325 -24.49 -4.47 0.17
N PRO A 326 -25.57 -4.77 0.91
CA PRO A 326 -26.57 -3.75 1.23
C PRO A 326 -25.95 -2.66 2.10
N LEU A 327 -26.11 -1.41 1.68
CA LEU A 327 -25.64 -0.23 2.41
C LEU A 327 -26.83 0.71 2.64
N VAL A 328 -27.05 1.08 3.90
CA VAL A 328 -27.99 2.14 4.27
C VAL A 328 -27.16 3.33 4.70
N VAL A 329 -27.41 4.48 4.09
CA VAL A 329 -26.73 5.74 4.40
C VAL A 329 -27.64 6.64 5.22
N ASP A 330 -27.08 7.25 6.26
CA ASP A 330 -27.75 8.29 7.05
C ASP A 330 -27.11 9.64 6.77
N GLY A 331 -27.89 10.54 6.18
CA GLY A 331 -27.44 11.86 5.79
C GLY A 331 -28.46 12.60 4.94
N LYS A 332 -28.30 13.93 4.89
CA LYS A 332 -29.03 14.82 3.98
C LYS A 332 -28.04 15.78 3.33
N LEU A 333 -28.37 16.25 2.13
CA LEU A 333 -27.66 17.37 1.52
C LEU A 333 -28.02 18.62 2.32
N VAL A 334 -27.02 19.19 3.02
CA VAL A 334 -27.20 20.37 3.87
C VAL A 334 -26.22 21.45 3.44
N TYR A 335 -26.77 22.61 3.09
CA TYR A 335 -26.00 23.81 2.82
C TYR A 335 -25.65 24.54 4.12
N LEU A 336 -24.37 24.68 4.41
CA LEU A 336 -23.83 25.46 5.53
C LEU A 336 -22.84 26.50 4.98
N PRO A 337 -23.19 27.81 4.97
CA PRO A 337 -22.33 28.82 4.38
C PRO A 337 -21.02 28.99 5.16
N VAL A 338 -19.90 28.98 4.44
CA VAL A 338 -18.54 29.25 4.96
C VAL A 338 -18.03 30.58 4.41
N ALA A 339 -17.29 31.33 5.24
CA ALA A 339 -16.64 32.57 4.80
C ALA A 339 -15.51 32.28 3.80
N ILE A 340 -15.63 32.81 2.59
CA ILE A 340 -14.69 32.55 1.50
C ILE A 340 -13.56 33.58 1.53
N THR A 341 -12.38 33.16 2.02
CA THR A 341 -11.17 34.00 2.12
C THR A 341 -10.01 33.33 1.37
N GLU A 342 -9.86 33.68 0.09
CA GLU A 342 -8.92 33.03 -0.83
C GLU A 342 -7.47 33.09 -0.32
N GLU A 343 -7.04 34.24 0.19
CA GLU A 343 -5.69 34.43 0.73
C GLU A 343 -5.42 33.55 1.95
N ALA A 344 -6.43 33.35 2.81
CA ALA A 344 -6.30 32.51 4.00
C ALA A 344 -6.21 31.02 3.62
N PHE A 345 -6.98 30.58 2.61
CA PHE A 345 -6.89 29.22 2.10
C PHE A 345 -5.55 28.97 1.41
N LEU A 346 -5.06 29.92 0.62
CA LEU A 346 -3.77 29.81 -0.04
C LEU A 346 -2.61 29.69 0.97
N ALA A 347 -2.62 30.52 2.02
CA ALA A 347 -1.63 30.45 3.09
C ALA A 347 -1.62 29.08 3.80
N LYS A 348 -2.81 28.52 4.07
CA LYS A 348 -2.93 27.16 4.64
C LYS A 348 -2.40 26.10 3.68
N ALA A 349 -2.75 26.17 2.39
CA ALA A 349 -2.31 25.22 1.38
C ALA A 349 -0.77 25.18 1.27
N TYR A 350 -0.10 26.34 1.25
CA TYR A 350 1.37 26.37 1.19
C TYR A 350 2.08 25.73 2.39
N ILE A 351 1.43 25.70 3.56
CA ILE A 351 2.02 25.14 4.80
C ILE A 351 1.67 23.66 4.97
N HIS A 352 0.42 23.28 4.67
CA HIS A 352 -0.13 21.98 5.07
C HIS A 352 -0.35 21.01 3.93
N ARG A 353 -0.34 21.46 2.67
CA ARG A 353 -0.57 20.59 1.51
C ARG A 353 0.60 19.60 1.36
N PRO A 354 0.34 18.27 1.36
CA PRO A 354 1.41 17.28 1.27
C PRO A 354 2.29 17.41 0.03
N GLU A 355 1.74 17.75 -1.14
CA GLU A 355 2.53 17.88 -2.37
C GLU A 355 3.56 19.01 -2.26
N MET A 356 3.25 20.11 -1.57
CA MET A 356 4.21 21.19 -1.29
C MET A 356 5.35 20.68 -0.40
N ILE A 357 5.03 19.93 0.65
CA ILE A 357 6.00 19.35 1.57
C ILE A 357 6.89 18.34 0.84
N ILE A 358 6.31 17.46 0.00
CA ILE A 358 7.03 16.48 -0.82
C ILE A 358 8.03 17.18 -1.75
N LYS A 359 7.65 18.30 -2.38
CA LYS A 359 8.56 19.05 -3.26
C LYS A 359 9.71 19.70 -2.48
N LEU A 360 9.44 20.25 -1.30
CA LEU A 360 10.49 20.79 -0.41
C LEU A 360 11.47 19.69 0.03
N LEU A 361 10.96 18.52 0.44
CA LEU A 361 11.78 17.35 0.75
C LEU A 361 12.61 16.89 -0.46
N GLY A 362 12.04 16.96 -1.67
CA GLY A 362 12.73 16.68 -2.92
C GLY A 362 13.93 17.59 -3.20
N ILE A 363 13.81 18.89 -2.90
CA ILE A 363 14.93 19.85 -2.97
C ILE A 363 16.04 19.45 -1.99
N ASP A 364 15.69 19.07 -0.77
CA ASP A 364 16.67 18.62 0.22
C ASP A 364 17.36 17.30 -0.19
N ILE A 365 16.61 16.34 -0.74
CA ILE A 365 17.16 15.10 -1.31
C ILE A 365 18.16 15.43 -2.43
N ALA A 366 17.80 16.34 -3.34
CA ALA A 366 18.69 16.77 -4.43
C ALA A 366 19.94 17.48 -3.91
N LYS A 367 19.83 18.27 -2.83
CA LYS A 367 20.98 18.89 -2.15
C LYS A 367 21.94 17.85 -1.57
N TRP A 368 21.41 16.76 -0.99
CA TRP A 368 22.23 15.63 -0.56
C TRP A 368 22.81 14.85 -1.73
N SER A 369 22.12 14.74 -2.88
CA SER A 369 22.67 14.16 -4.12
C SER A 369 23.93 14.91 -4.58
N ILE A 370 23.95 16.24 -4.48
CA ILE A 370 25.14 17.04 -4.80
C ILE A 370 26.30 16.66 -3.88
N LYS A 371 26.06 16.52 -2.56
CA LYS A 371 27.09 16.10 -1.61
C LYS A 371 27.60 14.68 -1.89
N ALA A 372 26.71 13.76 -2.25
CA ALA A 372 27.07 12.40 -2.67
C ALA A 372 27.96 12.43 -3.93
N ALA A 373 27.62 13.25 -4.93
CA ALA A 373 28.42 13.38 -6.15
C ALA A 373 29.82 13.95 -5.87
N HIS A 374 29.96 14.87 -4.91
CA HIS A 374 31.27 15.41 -4.50
C HIS A 374 32.16 14.38 -3.80
N ALA A 375 31.61 13.27 -3.31
CA ALA A 375 32.40 12.21 -2.69
C ALA A 375 33.40 11.56 -3.68
N GLY A 376 33.14 11.66 -4.99
CA GLY A 376 34.06 11.21 -6.04
C GLY A 376 35.41 11.95 -6.06
N TYR A 377 35.49 13.14 -5.46
CA TYR A 377 36.74 13.91 -5.33
C TYR A 377 37.48 13.69 -4.01
N ARG A 378 36.93 12.88 -3.11
CA ARG A 378 37.44 12.75 -1.75
C ARG A 378 38.11 11.40 -1.55
N PRO A 379 39.08 11.31 -0.62
CA PRO A 379 39.64 10.04 -0.20
C PRO A 379 38.56 9.05 0.25
N GLN A 380 38.77 7.78 -0.03
CA GLN A 380 37.99 6.67 0.50
C GLN A 380 38.92 5.83 1.38
N VAL A 381 38.46 5.48 2.58
CA VAL A 381 39.21 4.70 3.57
C VAL A 381 38.40 3.47 3.90
N ASN A 382 38.98 2.30 3.66
CA ASN A 382 38.37 1.00 3.93
C ASN A 382 39.28 0.19 4.85
N LEU A 383 38.66 -0.48 5.82
CA LEU A 383 39.29 -1.51 6.64
C LEU A 383 38.89 -2.88 6.07
N SER A 384 39.87 -3.73 5.80
CA SER A 384 39.68 -5.13 5.46
C SER A 384 40.38 -6.00 6.50
N ALA A 385 39.76 -7.11 6.88
CA ALA A 385 40.36 -8.12 7.71
C ALA A 385 39.94 -9.50 7.23
N ASP A 386 40.92 -10.33 6.94
CA ASP A 386 40.73 -11.65 6.35
C ASP A 386 41.31 -12.71 7.28
N TYR A 387 40.59 -13.80 7.46
CA TYR A 387 41.06 -15.00 8.14
C TYR A 387 40.75 -16.21 7.27
N TYR A 388 41.77 -16.85 6.71
CA TYR A 388 41.57 -17.90 5.71
C TYR A 388 42.55 -19.06 5.85
N TYR A 389 42.12 -20.22 5.39
CA TYR A 389 42.94 -21.40 5.17
C TYR A 389 43.28 -21.49 3.68
N ARG A 390 44.54 -21.72 3.35
CA ARG A 390 44.98 -21.95 1.96
C ARG A 390 45.89 -23.18 1.87
N SER A 391 45.50 -24.15 1.06
CA SER A 391 46.20 -25.44 0.94
C SER A 391 46.10 -26.02 -0.48
N ASP A 392 47.14 -26.76 -0.88
CA ASP A 392 47.15 -27.57 -2.10
C ASP A 392 46.47 -28.92 -1.96
N ASP A 393 46.35 -29.39 -0.72
CA ASP A 393 45.60 -30.58 -0.36
C ASP A 393 44.36 -30.20 0.46
N TYR A 394 43.19 -30.58 -0.05
CA TYR A 394 41.92 -30.39 0.65
C TYR A 394 41.85 -31.24 1.94
N SER A 395 42.52 -32.39 1.96
CA SER A 395 42.46 -33.32 3.10
C SER A 395 43.23 -32.85 4.33
N ASP A 396 44.23 -31.98 4.15
CA ASP A 396 45.03 -31.36 5.21
C ASP A 396 44.71 -29.86 5.41
N MET A 397 43.60 -29.39 4.82
CA MET A 397 43.32 -27.96 4.71
C MET A 397 43.15 -27.23 6.05
N PHE A 398 42.53 -27.86 7.05
CA PHE A 398 42.16 -27.22 8.32
C PHE A 398 43.19 -27.51 9.42
N ASN A 399 44.42 -27.00 9.26
CA ASN A 399 45.47 -27.10 10.27
C ASN A 399 46.16 -25.74 10.54
N GLN A 400 47.01 -25.66 11.58
CA GLN A 400 47.73 -24.43 11.97
C GLN A 400 48.84 -24.01 10.99
N ARG A 401 49.16 -24.83 9.99
CA ARG A 401 50.16 -24.49 8.98
C ARG A 401 49.54 -23.72 7.81
N HIS A 402 48.25 -23.93 7.57
CA HIS A 402 47.52 -23.34 6.46
C HIS A 402 46.64 -22.16 6.86
N ASN A 403 46.55 -21.82 8.16
CA ASN A 403 45.79 -20.66 8.62
C ASN A 403 46.59 -19.36 8.45
N ASN A 404 45.98 -18.42 7.76
CA ASN A 404 46.51 -17.09 7.55
C ASN A 404 45.49 -16.06 8.01
N TRP A 405 45.98 -14.90 8.38
CA TRP A 405 45.16 -13.73 8.60
C TRP A 405 45.92 -12.50 8.16
N ASP A 406 45.17 -11.52 7.68
CA ASP A 406 45.69 -10.19 7.40
C ASP A 406 44.65 -9.14 7.76
N VAL A 407 45.15 -7.97 8.13
CA VAL A 407 44.34 -6.81 8.44
C VAL A 407 45.00 -5.60 7.80
N GLY A 408 44.21 -4.83 7.07
CA GLY A 408 44.71 -3.72 6.27
C GLY A 408 43.75 -2.55 6.30
N VAL A 409 44.32 -1.35 6.34
CA VAL A 409 43.57 -0.13 6.01
C VAL A 409 44.05 0.34 4.65
N SER A 410 43.13 0.45 3.71
CA SER A 410 43.41 0.98 2.38
C SER A 410 42.84 2.38 2.22
N VAL A 411 43.64 3.28 1.65
CA VAL A 411 43.21 4.64 1.31
C VAL A 411 43.30 4.81 -0.19
N ARG A 412 42.16 5.13 -0.82
CA ARG A 412 42.07 5.43 -2.25
C ARG A 412 41.79 6.91 -2.44
N VAL A 413 42.71 7.63 -3.08
CA VAL A 413 42.54 9.04 -3.44
C VAL A 413 42.49 9.17 -4.96
N PRO A 414 41.33 9.48 -5.57
CA PRO A 414 41.23 9.67 -7.01
C PRO A 414 41.91 10.99 -7.40
N ILE A 415 42.98 10.92 -8.20
CA ILE A 415 43.68 12.11 -8.73
C ILE A 415 43.05 12.55 -10.05
N PHE A 416 42.74 11.60 -10.93
CA PHE A 416 42.07 11.83 -12.21
C PHE A 416 41.18 10.64 -12.55
N ASP A 417 39.89 10.89 -12.79
CA ASP A 417 38.85 9.87 -13.02
C ASP A 417 38.18 10.02 -14.40
N GLY A 418 38.84 10.69 -15.34
CA GLY A 418 38.29 10.96 -16.67
C GLY A 418 37.11 11.93 -16.67
N PHE A 419 37.09 12.90 -15.72
CA PHE A 419 36.01 13.88 -15.53
C PHE A 419 34.67 13.28 -15.06
N SER A 420 34.64 12.03 -14.61
CA SER A 420 33.40 11.37 -14.14
C SER A 420 32.77 12.13 -12.97
N SER A 421 33.57 12.50 -11.96
CA SER A 421 33.09 13.25 -10.80
C SER A 421 32.58 14.65 -11.18
N LEU A 422 33.20 15.30 -12.18
CA LEU A 422 32.76 16.62 -12.66
C LEU A 422 31.38 16.51 -13.32
N ALA A 423 31.19 15.52 -14.18
CA ALA A 423 29.93 15.26 -14.85
C ALA A 423 28.82 14.96 -13.83
N LYS A 424 29.07 14.07 -12.86
CA LYS A 424 28.09 13.72 -11.80
C LYS A 424 27.70 14.92 -10.93
N VAL A 425 28.66 15.79 -10.59
CA VAL A 425 28.36 17.02 -9.82
C VAL A 425 27.54 18.00 -10.65
N ARG A 426 27.87 18.19 -11.94
CA ARG A 426 27.08 19.05 -12.84
C ARG A 426 25.66 18.53 -13.02
N GLU A 427 25.49 17.23 -13.21
CA GLU A 427 24.18 16.58 -13.30
C GLU A 427 23.37 16.79 -12.01
N ALA A 428 23.98 16.54 -10.84
CA ALA A 428 23.30 16.71 -9.55
C ALA A 428 22.87 18.16 -9.30
N LYS A 429 23.69 19.15 -9.70
CA LYS A 429 23.32 20.58 -9.62
C LYS A 429 22.15 20.92 -10.56
N ALA A 430 22.14 20.36 -11.77
CA ALA A 430 21.02 20.56 -12.70
C ALA A 430 19.72 19.94 -12.15
N ARG A 431 19.78 18.73 -11.56
CA ARG A 431 18.62 18.09 -10.90
C ARG A 431 18.13 18.86 -9.68
N TYR A 432 19.03 19.51 -8.94
CA TYR A 432 18.65 20.42 -7.85
C TYR A 432 17.91 21.65 -8.36
N ALA A 433 18.43 22.33 -9.38
CA ALA A 433 17.75 23.46 -10.01
C ALA A 433 16.38 23.05 -10.60
N GLN A 434 16.30 21.87 -11.23
CA GLN A 434 15.03 21.28 -11.69
C GLN A 434 14.04 21.07 -10.54
N SER A 435 14.50 20.63 -9.37
CA SER A 435 13.65 20.42 -8.20
C SER A 435 13.11 21.74 -7.63
N GLN A 436 13.87 22.82 -7.71
CA GLN A 436 13.42 24.16 -7.33
C GLN A 436 12.32 24.66 -8.28
N LEU A 437 12.56 24.58 -9.59
CA LEU A 437 11.56 24.94 -10.60
C LEU A 437 10.28 24.08 -10.48
N SER A 438 10.42 22.78 -10.18
CA SER A 438 9.26 21.93 -9.93
C SER A 438 8.48 22.30 -8.68
N GLN A 439 9.12 22.90 -7.66
CA GLN A 439 8.43 23.38 -6.47
C GLN A 439 7.68 24.70 -6.76
N GLU A 440 8.27 25.59 -7.55
CA GLU A 440 7.61 26.81 -8.02
C GLU A 440 6.37 26.48 -8.86
N ASP A 441 6.48 25.54 -9.82
CA ASP A 441 5.35 25.08 -10.64
C ASP A 441 4.20 24.48 -9.80
N VAL A 442 4.51 23.68 -8.76
CA VAL A 442 3.47 23.17 -7.84
C VAL A 442 2.85 24.30 -6.99
N ALA A 443 3.63 25.32 -6.63
CA ALA A 443 3.09 26.48 -5.91
C ALA A 443 2.08 27.26 -6.78
N ASP A 444 2.39 27.45 -8.07
CA ASP A 444 1.51 28.10 -9.04
C ASP A 444 0.26 27.26 -9.31
N GLN A 445 0.41 25.94 -9.48
CA GLN A 445 -0.71 25.01 -9.61
C GLN A 445 -1.62 25.02 -8.38
N THR A 446 -1.04 25.08 -7.18
CA THR A 446 -1.79 25.18 -5.92
C THR A 446 -2.58 26.48 -5.85
N ALA A 447 -1.98 27.61 -6.25
CA ALA A 447 -2.67 28.90 -6.29
C ALA A 447 -3.86 28.88 -7.27
N LEU A 448 -3.66 28.33 -8.47
CA LEU A 448 -4.72 28.19 -9.46
C LEU A 448 -5.85 27.28 -8.98
N LEU A 449 -5.50 26.18 -8.32
CA LEU A 449 -6.45 25.21 -7.77
C LEU A 449 -7.33 25.84 -6.68
N ILE A 450 -6.72 26.48 -5.68
CA ILE A 450 -7.46 27.18 -4.61
C ILE A 450 -8.37 28.28 -5.18
N ARG A 451 -7.88 29.04 -6.17
CA ARG A 451 -8.70 30.06 -6.84
C ARG A 451 -9.92 29.44 -7.53
N ARG A 452 -9.72 28.33 -8.25
CA ARG A 452 -10.82 27.60 -8.92
C ARG A 452 -11.84 27.11 -7.90
N ASP A 453 -11.40 26.52 -6.80
CA ASP A 453 -12.32 25.96 -5.81
C ASP A 453 -13.09 27.06 -5.07
N CYS A 454 -12.46 28.22 -4.80
CA CYS A 454 -13.14 29.40 -4.27
C CYS A 454 -14.20 29.95 -5.23
N LEU A 455 -13.92 29.96 -6.55
CA LEU A 455 -14.88 30.39 -7.56
C LEU A 455 -16.06 29.42 -7.68
N ASN A 456 -15.79 28.11 -7.72
CA ASN A 456 -16.82 27.07 -7.74
C ASN A 456 -17.73 27.16 -6.50
N LEU A 457 -17.15 27.42 -5.32
CA LEU A 457 -17.91 27.57 -4.08
C LEU A 457 -18.83 28.81 -4.13
N ARG A 458 -18.35 29.94 -4.67
CA ARG A 458 -19.17 31.16 -4.88
C ARG A 458 -20.28 30.93 -5.90
N GLU A 459 -19.99 30.24 -6.99
CA GLU A 459 -20.95 29.89 -8.03
C GLU A 459 -22.07 28.99 -7.48
N ALA A 460 -21.71 27.90 -6.81
CA ALA A 460 -22.67 26.99 -6.20
C ALA A 460 -23.53 27.71 -5.13
N GLN A 461 -22.94 28.61 -4.34
CA GLN A 461 -23.68 29.45 -3.41
C GLN A 461 -24.71 30.34 -4.12
N ALA A 462 -24.34 31.02 -5.20
CA ALA A 462 -25.26 31.87 -5.96
C ALA A 462 -26.40 31.07 -6.60
N ILE A 463 -26.12 29.85 -7.10
CA ILE A 463 -27.14 28.94 -7.64
C ILE A 463 -28.11 28.53 -6.53
N ILE A 464 -27.62 28.10 -5.36
CA ILE A 464 -28.45 27.71 -4.23
C ILE A 464 -29.37 28.86 -3.80
N ASP A 465 -28.81 30.06 -3.65
CA ASP A 465 -29.58 31.22 -3.18
C ASP A 465 -30.65 31.63 -4.20
N SER A 466 -30.37 31.54 -5.51
CA SER A 466 -31.36 31.77 -6.58
C SER A 466 -32.45 30.69 -6.65
N GLN A 467 -32.08 29.41 -6.55
CA GLN A 467 -33.03 28.32 -6.73
C GLN A 467 -33.92 28.08 -5.51
N LYS A 468 -33.51 28.46 -4.30
CA LYS A 468 -34.35 28.35 -3.10
C LYS A 468 -35.67 29.10 -3.26
N ASP A 469 -35.62 30.34 -3.75
CA ASP A 469 -36.80 31.16 -3.95
C ASP A 469 -37.62 30.61 -5.14
N ASN A 470 -36.96 30.23 -6.24
CA ASN A 470 -37.60 29.65 -7.41
C ASN A 470 -38.40 28.36 -7.11
N VAL A 471 -37.96 27.51 -6.17
CA VAL A 471 -38.73 26.32 -5.77
C VAL A 471 -40.07 26.72 -5.17
N SER A 472 -40.09 27.78 -4.34
CA SER A 472 -41.33 28.25 -3.71
C SER A 472 -42.28 28.85 -4.75
N GLU A 473 -41.77 29.66 -5.67
CA GLU A 473 -42.53 30.27 -6.75
C GLU A 473 -43.05 29.23 -7.75
N ALA A 474 -42.24 28.22 -8.12
CA ALA A 474 -42.65 27.15 -9.02
C ALA A 474 -43.74 26.26 -8.42
N LYS A 475 -43.72 26.04 -7.09
CA LYS A 475 -44.81 25.33 -6.38
C LYS A 475 -46.10 26.12 -6.44
N GLU A 476 -46.05 27.43 -6.22
CA GLU A 476 -47.21 28.31 -6.34
C GLU A 476 -47.73 28.37 -7.77
N ALA A 477 -46.84 28.52 -8.76
CA ALA A 477 -47.20 28.51 -10.17
C ALA A 477 -47.88 27.20 -10.60
N LEU A 478 -47.38 26.05 -10.15
CA LEU A 478 -48.02 24.76 -10.37
C LEU A 478 -49.42 24.71 -9.75
N GLN A 479 -49.58 25.20 -8.52
CA GLN A 479 -50.88 25.25 -7.86
C GLN A 479 -51.87 26.14 -8.63
N ILE A 480 -51.43 27.32 -9.10
CA ILE A 480 -52.24 28.23 -9.90
C ILE A 480 -52.62 27.58 -11.24
N ALA A 481 -51.70 26.88 -11.91
CA ALA A 481 -51.97 26.19 -13.16
C ALA A 481 -53.03 25.09 -12.99
N ILE A 482 -52.93 24.28 -11.94
CA ILE A 482 -53.92 23.24 -11.61
C ILE A 482 -55.30 23.86 -11.38
N VAL A 483 -55.39 24.89 -10.53
CA VAL A 483 -56.66 25.57 -10.22
C VAL A 483 -57.24 26.26 -11.47
N SER A 484 -56.40 26.84 -12.32
CA SER A 484 -56.83 27.49 -13.56
C SER A 484 -57.38 26.48 -14.57
N TYR A 485 -56.74 25.31 -14.69
CA TYR A 485 -57.22 24.20 -15.51
C TYR A 485 -58.54 23.61 -14.97
N ASP A 486 -58.69 23.52 -13.65
CA ASP A 486 -59.91 23.05 -13.01
C ASP A 486 -61.11 23.97 -13.22
N ASN A 487 -60.87 25.28 -13.29
CA ASN A 487 -61.90 26.27 -13.57
C ASN A 487 -62.09 26.55 -15.08
N GLY A 488 -61.37 25.84 -15.96
CA GLY A 488 -61.50 25.96 -17.42
C GLY A 488 -60.93 27.26 -18.02
N VAL A 489 -60.12 28.01 -17.25
CA VAL A 489 -59.45 29.24 -17.70
C VAL A 489 -57.98 29.01 -18.07
N GLY A 490 -57.41 27.86 -17.70
CA GLY A 490 -56.07 27.40 -18.07
C GLY A 490 -56.11 26.17 -18.99
N THR A 491 -54.97 25.85 -19.61
CA THR A 491 -54.85 24.72 -20.53
C THR A 491 -54.21 23.50 -19.87
N ASN A 492 -54.41 22.32 -20.45
CA ASN A 492 -53.73 21.10 -20.02
C ASN A 492 -52.20 21.21 -20.14
N LEU A 493 -51.72 21.95 -21.14
CA LEU A 493 -50.29 22.18 -21.34
C LEU A 493 -49.68 23.00 -20.20
N ASP A 494 -50.37 24.02 -19.69
CA ASP A 494 -49.87 24.86 -18.59
C ASP A 494 -49.56 24.05 -17.33
N VAL A 495 -50.41 23.06 -17.00
CA VAL A 495 -50.18 22.16 -15.86
C VAL A 495 -48.97 21.27 -16.10
N LEU A 496 -48.88 20.65 -17.28
CA LEU A 496 -47.76 19.77 -17.63
C LEU A 496 -46.42 20.52 -17.63
N ASP A 497 -46.40 21.74 -18.17
CA ASP A 497 -45.21 22.59 -18.21
C ASP A 497 -44.80 23.04 -16.81
N ALA A 498 -45.75 23.40 -15.95
CA ALA A 498 -45.47 23.77 -14.56
C ALA A 498 -44.91 22.58 -13.74
N GLN A 499 -45.40 21.36 -13.96
CA GLN A 499 -44.87 20.14 -13.32
C GLN A 499 -43.41 19.89 -13.71
N VAL A 500 -43.10 19.96 -15.00
CA VAL A 500 -41.72 19.77 -15.52
C VAL A 500 -40.80 20.89 -15.02
N SER A 501 -41.29 22.14 -15.01
CA SER A 501 -40.52 23.29 -14.52
C SER A 501 -40.18 23.15 -13.04
N LEU A 502 -41.13 22.77 -12.19
CA LEU A 502 -40.88 22.52 -10.78
C LEU A 502 -39.84 21.42 -10.57
N ALA A 503 -39.96 20.28 -11.26
CA ALA A 503 -39.01 19.17 -11.16
C ALA A 503 -37.59 19.60 -11.56
N GLN A 504 -37.45 20.39 -12.64
CA GLN A 504 -36.16 20.90 -13.09
C GLN A 504 -35.53 21.87 -12.08
N ILE A 505 -36.33 22.74 -11.46
CA ILE A 505 -35.86 23.68 -10.44
C ILE A 505 -35.43 22.95 -9.17
N GLU A 506 -36.22 21.97 -8.70
CA GLU A 506 -35.83 21.13 -7.54
C GLU A 506 -34.54 20.35 -7.82
N GLN A 507 -34.38 19.81 -9.03
CA GLN A 507 -33.15 19.12 -9.43
C GLN A 507 -31.94 20.08 -9.44
N THR A 508 -32.09 21.27 -10.01
CA THR A 508 -31.03 22.28 -10.07
C THR A 508 -30.60 22.73 -8.67
N LEU A 509 -31.56 22.87 -7.73
CA LEU A 509 -31.26 23.15 -6.33
C LEU A 509 -30.48 22.00 -5.68
N ALA A 510 -30.90 20.75 -5.88
CA ALA A 510 -30.23 19.58 -5.31
C ALA A 510 -28.78 19.44 -5.83
N GLU A 511 -28.58 19.64 -7.15
CA GLU A 511 -27.27 19.67 -7.80
C GLU A 511 -26.41 20.82 -7.24
N GLY A 512 -26.96 22.03 -7.09
CA GLY A 512 -26.25 23.16 -6.49
C GLY A 512 -25.78 22.90 -5.05
N VAL A 513 -26.61 22.27 -4.21
CA VAL A 513 -26.21 21.88 -2.84
C VAL A 513 -25.10 20.84 -2.87
N TYR A 514 -25.19 19.84 -3.74
CA TYR A 514 -24.13 18.85 -3.94
C TYR A 514 -22.82 19.52 -4.39
N ASP A 515 -22.87 20.39 -5.39
CA ASP A 515 -21.70 21.10 -5.92
C ASP A 515 -21.04 21.98 -4.87
N TYR A 516 -21.83 22.63 -4.02
CA TYR A 516 -21.32 23.40 -2.88
C TYR A 516 -20.56 22.51 -1.89
N MET A 517 -21.16 21.38 -1.49
CA MET A 517 -20.52 20.43 -0.57
C MET A 517 -19.24 19.84 -1.18
N MET A 518 -19.22 19.62 -2.49
CA MET A 518 -18.04 19.14 -3.21
C MET A 518 -16.95 20.19 -3.34
N ALA A 519 -17.29 21.45 -3.61
CA ALA A 519 -16.34 22.56 -3.64
C ALA A 519 -15.71 22.76 -2.24
N GLN A 520 -16.50 22.64 -1.17
CA GLN A 520 -15.98 22.66 0.19
C GLN A 520 -15.06 21.46 0.48
N ALA A 521 -15.44 20.26 0.07
CA ALA A 521 -14.60 19.08 0.22
C ALA A 521 -13.28 19.19 -0.57
N ALA A 522 -13.31 19.82 -1.75
CA ALA A 522 -12.13 20.09 -2.56
C ALA A 522 -11.19 21.08 -1.85
N LEU A 523 -11.72 22.17 -1.30
CA LEU A 523 -10.96 23.12 -0.48
C LEU A 523 -10.33 22.44 0.75
N ASP A 524 -11.07 21.59 1.46
CA ASP A 524 -10.53 20.85 2.61
C ASP A 524 -9.32 19.98 2.18
N ARG A 525 -9.47 19.23 1.09
CA ARG A 525 -8.39 18.41 0.52
C ARG A 525 -7.19 19.28 0.14
N ASP A 526 -7.44 20.36 -0.59
CA ASP A 526 -6.41 21.16 -1.23
C ASP A 526 -5.66 22.08 -0.27
N THR A 527 -6.28 22.39 0.88
CA THR A 527 -5.63 23.06 2.02
C THR A 527 -4.93 22.09 2.97
N GLY A 528 -5.07 20.77 2.77
CA GLY A 528 -4.41 19.73 3.58
C GLY A 528 -5.10 19.41 4.91
N ASN A 529 -6.38 19.78 5.06
CA ASN A 529 -7.18 19.56 6.26
C ASN A 529 -7.87 18.19 6.24
N LEU A 530 -7.39 17.26 7.07
CA LEU A 530 -8.08 16.02 7.39
C LEU A 530 -9.15 16.28 8.46
N SER A 531 -10.31 16.82 8.04
CA SER A 531 -11.47 17.08 8.91
C SER A 531 -11.93 15.88 9.75
N ALA A 532 -11.57 14.65 9.36
CA ALA A 532 -11.91 13.42 10.08
C ALA A 532 -10.91 13.03 11.19
N GLU A 533 -9.63 13.41 11.10
CA GLU A 533 -8.61 13.06 12.10
C GLU A 533 -8.50 14.08 13.23
N GLU A 534 -8.90 15.34 13.01
CA GLU A 534 -8.84 16.39 14.04
C GLU A 534 -9.76 16.09 15.24
N LYS A 535 -10.92 15.45 15.00
CA LYS A 535 -11.82 15.00 16.08
C LYS A 535 -11.38 13.72 16.80
N ILE A 536 -10.47 12.93 16.21
CA ILE A 536 -10.01 11.64 16.78
C ILE A 536 -8.65 11.81 17.48
N SER A 537 -7.83 12.78 17.05
CA SER A 537 -6.49 13.01 17.61
C SER A 537 -6.46 13.86 18.88
N ASP A 538 -7.54 14.58 19.23
CA ASP A 538 -7.61 15.34 20.48
C ASP A 538 -7.56 14.44 21.73
N ASP A 539 -7.75 13.13 21.59
CA ASP A 539 -7.60 12.12 22.65
C ASP A 539 -6.18 11.50 22.74
N LYS A 540 -5.26 11.88 21.86
CA LYS A 540 -3.85 11.45 21.93
C LYS A 540 -2.90 12.57 21.54
N LYS A 541 -2.76 13.57 22.42
CA LYS A 541 -1.56 14.42 22.44
C LYS A 541 -0.31 13.53 22.59
N PRO A 542 0.67 13.60 21.69
CA PRO A 542 1.98 13.05 21.95
C PRO A 542 2.66 13.90 23.03
N ASP A 543 3.12 13.23 24.08
CA ASP A 543 3.96 13.78 25.14
C ASP A 543 5.23 14.34 24.49
N VAL A 544 5.35 15.67 24.47
CA VAL A 544 6.54 16.36 23.98
C VAL A 544 7.64 16.19 25.04
N PRO A 545 8.80 15.59 24.75
CA PRO A 545 9.87 15.54 25.72
C PRO A 545 10.40 16.94 26.02
N GLY A 546 10.23 17.31 27.29
CA GLY A 546 10.84 18.41 28.04
C GLY A 546 11.74 19.39 27.29
N GLU A 547 11.30 20.65 27.33
CA GLU A 547 12.16 21.82 27.28
C GLU A 547 13.45 21.60 28.10
N VAL A 548 14.59 21.82 27.46
CA VAL A 548 15.88 21.94 28.14
C VAL A 548 15.90 23.31 28.83
N PRO A 549 16.02 23.39 30.17
CA PRO A 549 16.09 24.68 30.84
C PRO A 549 17.48 25.29 30.65
N ALA A 550 17.53 26.49 30.07
CA ALA A 550 18.68 27.36 30.11
C ALA A 550 18.74 28.07 31.48
N LYS A 551 19.74 27.72 32.32
CA LYS A 551 20.55 28.63 33.18
C LYS A 551 21.28 27.89 34.32
N ALA A 552 22.60 28.07 34.39
CA ALA A 552 23.49 28.25 35.56
C ALA A 552 24.92 27.79 35.18
N GLU A 553 25.80 28.68 34.74
CA GLU A 553 26.82 29.39 35.55
C GLU A 553 27.96 28.54 36.14
N LYS A 554 29.19 28.92 35.76
CA LYS A 554 30.44 28.98 36.56
C LYS A 554 30.80 27.79 37.47
N LYS A 555 31.89 27.06 37.13
CA LYS A 555 33.21 27.08 37.83
C LYS A 555 34.08 25.88 37.40
N ILE A 556 35.38 26.19 37.27
CA ILE A 556 36.57 25.35 37.03
C ILE A 556 36.82 25.02 35.56
#